data_AF-A0A1G4JRP1-F1
#
_entry.id   AF-A0A1G4JRP1-F1
#
_cell.length_a   1.000
_cell.length_b   1.000
_cell.length_c   1.000
_cell.angle_alpha   90.00
_cell.angle_beta   90.00
_cell.angle_gamma   90.00
#
_symmetry.space_group_name_H-M   'P 1'
#
loop_
_entity.id
_entity.type
_entity.pdbx_description
1 polymer ?
#
loop_
_entity_poly.entity_id
_entity_poly.type
_entity_poly.pdbx_seq_one_letter_code
_entity_poly.pdbx_strand_id
1 'polypeptide(L)'
;MKWHRVLHRTLVSGAKCFNKPEKDAGYLSRRLAQLKEENCVDQADPLSKLIRNEQLDVLHEELRKKTFEHQYRREIEVSKFGDHLSKNAQETAMSRPWFGDEHFTDTSLRMLMDGLKDKGTNKVIAVDNIAFKSKTNTTKHARGRTRDRLEAAQDNVINYKIDRDKKSIDEKEASEFRALYAEKFTPVGSLEKLRSLADFRIEESMKKGEFKSAHKLHGSKLSTSQPAPYVERTEHHLNDIMARQKVTPPWIDKQSSVNCDIQRLRAAFAESYHQELVSEMHARHMFNITTRDNTEARLELAATGLMKSAFTKWKTGYSNVAKAKINTLNNSMRSYNLQAPLSTQKLYLLVDREFKRVFESTDVVKVFQDEMALRQRAKEEYDDAKKALRHGSLKWIKSWRLW
;
A
#
# COMPACT_ATOMS: atom_id res chain seq x y z
N MET A 1 -37.19 18.57 100.73
CA MET A 1 -37.52 18.17 99.34
C MET A 1 -36.27 18.27 98.49
N LYS A 2 -35.90 17.17 97.82
CA LYS A 2 -34.74 17.08 96.91
C LYS A 2 -34.92 18.07 95.76
N TRP A 3 -34.00 19.02 95.62
CA TRP A 3 -33.91 19.84 94.41
C TRP A 3 -32.63 19.43 93.67
N HIS A 4 -32.85 18.66 92.60
CA HIS A 4 -31.82 18.16 91.69
C HIS A 4 -31.14 19.34 91.00
N ARG A 5 -29.80 19.34 91.04
CA ARG A 5 -28.94 20.27 90.31
C ARG A 5 -28.96 19.90 88.82
N VAL A 6 -29.80 20.57 88.04
CA VAL A 6 -29.81 20.45 86.57
C VAL A 6 -28.82 21.48 86.03
N LEU A 7 -27.61 21.03 85.71
CA LEU A 7 -26.66 21.78 84.90
C LEU A 7 -27.17 21.76 83.45
N HIS A 8 -27.82 22.84 83.02
CA HIS A 8 -28.12 23.06 81.61
C HIS A 8 -26.81 23.27 80.84
N ARG A 9 -26.39 22.25 80.07
CA ARG A 9 -25.36 22.39 79.04
C ARG A 9 -25.91 23.28 77.93
N THR A 10 -25.48 24.53 77.88
CA THR A 10 -25.62 25.39 76.71
C THR A 10 -24.60 24.93 75.66
N LEU A 11 -25.03 24.04 74.75
CA LEU A 11 -24.31 23.75 73.52
C LEU A 11 -24.49 24.94 72.57
N VAL A 12 -23.50 25.84 72.58
CA VAL A 12 -23.31 26.83 71.51
C VAL A 12 -23.02 26.04 70.24
N SER A 13 -24.03 25.96 69.35
CA SER A 13 -23.88 25.46 67.99
C SER A 13 -23.09 26.49 67.18
N GLY A 14 -21.79 26.58 67.43
CA GLY A 14 -20.83 27.20 66.55
C GLY A 14 -20.49 26.20 65.45
N ALA A 15 -21.41 26.00 64.51
CA ALA A 15 -21.12 25.25 63.29
C ALA A 15 -20.12 26.05 62.44
N LYS A 16 -18.84 25.97 62.80
CA LYS A 16 -17.75 26.20 61.84
C LYS A 16 -17.91 25.11 60.80
N CYS A 17 -18.34 25.50 59.61
CA CYS A 17 -18.20 24.69 58.41
C CYS A 17 -16.76 24.14 58.39
N PHE A 18 -16.63 22.81 58.47
CA PHE A 18 -15.38 22.15 58.17
C PHE A 18 -15.05 22.48 56.71
N ASN A 19 -14.13 23.41 56.48
CA ASN A 19 -13.42 23.47 55.21
C ASN A 19 -12.79 22.08 55.03
N LYS A 20 -13.17 21.39 53.96
CA LYS A 20 -12.49 20.15 53.55
C LYS A 20 -10.98 20.44 53.57
N PRO A 21 -10.12 19.53 54.06
CA PRO A 21 -8.69 19.69 53.84
C PRO A 21 -8.51 19.79 52.32
N GLU A 22 -7.96 20.91 51.85
CA GLU A 22 -7.48 20.97 50.48
C GLU A 22 -6.60 19.74 50.30
N LYS A 23 -6.89 18.93 49.27
CA LYS A 23 -6.04 17.81 48.93
C LYS A 23 -4.66 18.39 48.72
N ASP A 24 -3.74 18.11 49.64
CA ASP A 24 -2.34 18.48 49.54
C ASP A 24 -1.87 18.03 48.17
N ALA A 25 -1.79 18.97 47.23
CA ALA A 25 -1.18 18.72 45.94
C ALA A 25 0.26 18.32 46.32
N GLY A 26 0.61 17.06 46.09
CA GLY A 26 1.79 16.43 46.71
C GLY A 26 3.08 17.22 46.48
N TYR A 27 4.13 16.91 47.25
CA TYR A 27 5.41 17.64 47.26
C TYR A 27 5.95 18.00 45.86
N LEU A 28 5.81 17.10 44.89
CA LEU A 28 6.19 17.34 43.48
C LEU A 28 5.45 18.54 42.87
N SER A 29 4.14 18.65 43.07
CA SER A 29 3.35 19.75 42.51
C SER A 29 3.70 21.10 43.16
N ARG A 30 4.02 21.10 44.46
CA ARG A 30 4.56 22.28 45.15
C ARG A 30 5.94 22.64 44.61
N ARG A 31 6.82 21.65 44.41
CA ARG A 31 8.15 21.87 43.83
C ARG A 31 8.07 22.38 42.40
N LEU A 32 7.13 21.90 41.59
CA LEU A 32 6.89 22.39 40.23
C LEU A 32 6.27 23.78 40.19
N ALA A 33 5.34 24.09 41.12
CA ALA A 33 4.81 25.44 41.27
C ALA A 33 5.91 26.42 41.70
N GLN A 34 6.74 26.03 42.66
CA GLN A 34 7.91 26.79 43.09
C GLN A 34 8.91 26.99 41.94
N LEU A 35 9.25 25.94 41.19
CA LEU A 35 10.13 26.06 40.01
C LEU A 35 9.51 26.93 38.92
N LYS A 36 8.18 26.93 38.77
CA LYS A 36 7.48 27.83 37.85
C LYS A 36 7.58 29.29 38.30
N GLU A 37 7.43 29.56 39.59
CA GLU A 37 7.59 30.89 40.18
C GLU A 37 9.05 31.38 40.08
N GLU A 38 10.01 30.51 40.39
CA GLU A 38 11.46 30.79 40.30
C GLU A 38 11.94 30.99 38.86
N ASN A 39 11.36 30.28 37.88
CA ASN A 39 11.68 30.42 36.46
C ASN A 39 10.70 31.32 35.69
N CYS A 40 9.93 32.16 36.40
CA CYS A 40 9.11 33.17 35.76
C CYS A 40 10.02 34.20 35.09
N VAL A 41 10.24 34.04 33.79
CA VAL A 41 10.87 35.08 32.96
C VAL A 41 9.96 36.31 33.01
N ASP A 42 10.53 37.47 33.33
CA ASP A 42 9.81 38.75 33.42
C ASP A 42 8.88 38.91 32.21
N GLN A 43 7.59 39.07 32.46
CA GLN A 43 6.59 39.18 31.39
C GLN A 43 6.80 40.43 30.51
N ALA A 44 7.62 41.37 30.98
CA ALA A 44 8.01 42.58 30.28
C ALA A 44 9.18 42.36 29.29
N ASP A 45 9.86 41.22 29.31
CA ASP A 45 10.96 40.93 28.38
C ASP A 45 10.42 40.66 26.97
N PRO A 46 10.81 41.44 25.93
CA PRO A 46 10.38 41.23 24.55
C PRO A 46 10.77 39.84 24.00
N LEU A 47 11.80 39.18 24.55
CA LEU A 47 12.22 37.84 24.12
C LEU A 47 11.21 36.75 24.55
N SER A 48 10.49 36.97 25.64
CA SER A 48 9.53 36.00 26.18
C SER A 48 8.34 35.74 25.25
N LYS A 49 7.99 36.70 24.38
CA LYS A 49 6.93 36.57 23.36
C LYS A 49 7.34 35.69 22.18
N LEU A 50 8.65 35.55 21.93
CA LEU A 50 9.16 34.70 20.86
C LEU A 50 9.22 33.22 21.27
N ILE A 51 9.33 32.94 22.57
CA ILE A 51 9.39 31.59 23.13
C ILE A 51 7.98 31.07 23.48
N ARG A 52 7.08 31.97 23.94
CA ARG A 52 5.69 31.63 24.23
C ARG A 52 4.88 31.51 22.95
N ASN A 53 4.32 30.34 22.70
CA ASN A 53 3.35 30.15 21.61
C ASN A 53 1.98 30.66 22.09
N GLU A 54 1.54 31.80 21.58
CA GLU A 54 0.23 32.40 21.89
C GLU A 54 -0.93 31.41 21.67
N GLN A 55 -0.79 30.49 20.72
CA GLN A 55 -1.76 29.42 20.46
C GLN A 55 -1.92 28.45 21.64
N LEU A 56 -0.87 28.18 22.41
CA LEU A 56 -0.94 27.29 23.57
C LEU A 56 -1.69 27.92 24.74
N ASP A 57 -1.58 29.24 24.91
CA ASP A 57 -2.31 29.98 25.94
C ASP A 57 -3.81 30.01 25.63
N VAL A 58 -4.17 30.28 24.38
CA VAL A 58 -5.57 30.18 23.90
C VAL A 58 -6.11 28.77 24.12
N LEU A 59 -5.33 27.73 23.79
CA LEU A 59 -5.72 26.34 24.02
C LEU A 59 -5.88 26.03 25.52
N HIS A 60 -5.05 26.59 26.39
CA HIS A 60 -5.16 26.39 27.84
C HIS A 60 -6.47 26.98 28.39
N GLU A 61 -6.84 28.18 27.95
CA GLU A 61 -8.11 28.81 28.31
C GLU A 61 -9.32 28.03 27.75
N GLU A 62 -9.22 27.55 26.52
CA GLU A 62 -10.27 26.75 25.87
C GLU A 62 -10.40 25.34 26.45
N LEU A 63 -9.34 24.74 27.00
CA LEU A 63 -9.34 23.37 27.52
C LEU A 63 -10.41 23.18 28.59
N ARG A 64 -10.60 24.17 29.47
CA ARG A 64 -11.66 24.12 30.51
C ARG A 64 -13.06 24.09 29.88
N LYS A 65 -13.28 24.86 28.82
CA LYS A 65 -14.56 24.86 28.09
C LYS A 65 -14.78 23.55 27.35
N LYS A 66 -13.77 23.06 26.63
CA LYS A 66 -13.84 21.80 25.85
C LYS A 66 -14.00 20.57 26.74
N THR A 67 -13.36 20.54 27.90
CA THR A 67 -13.54 19.45 28.87
C THR A 67 -14.97 19.43 29.43
N PHE A 68 -15.52 20.61 29.74
CA PHE A 68 -16.94 20.73 30.12
C PHE A 68 -17.87 20.31 28.98
N GLU A 69 -17.66 20.81 27.76
CA GLU A 69 -18.46 20.44 26.58
C GLU A 69 -18.40 18.93 26.31
N HIS A 70 -17.24 18.30 26.50
CA HIS A 70 -17.10 16.86 26.34
C HIS A 70 -17.85 16.09 27.42
N GLN A 71 -17.74 16.50 28.69
CA GLN A 71 -18.43 15.85 29.80
C GLN A 71 -19.95 15.94 29.68
N TYR A 72 -20.46 17.09 29.22
CA TYR A 72 -21.90 17.39 29.15
C TYR A 72 -22.42 17.47 27.71
N ARG A 73 -21.76 16.77 26.78
CA ARG A 73 -22.05 16.90 25.35
C ARG A 73 -23.50 16.60 25.00
N ARG A 74 -24.03 15.52 25.58
CA ARG A 74 -25.40 15.04 25.30
C ARG A 74 -26.43 16.04 25.81
N GLU A 75 -26.23 16.52 27.03
CA GLU A 75 -27.10 17.47 27.71
C GLU A 75 -27.11 18.83 26.97
N ILE A 76 -25.94 19.26 26.47
CA ILE A 76 -25.79 20.46 25.64
C ILE A 76 -26.51 20.28 24.30
N GLU A 77 -26.36 19.14 23.63
CA GLU A 77 -27.03 18.86 22.36
C GLU A 77 -28.56 18.85 22.52
N VAL A 78 -29.08 18.30 23.61
CA VAL A 78 -30.52 18.30 23.87
C VAL A 78 -31.07 19.68 24.15
N SER A 79 -30.34 20.53 24.87
CA SER A 79 -30.74 21.93 25.08
C SER A 79 -30.87 22.72 23.77
N LYS A 80 -30.24 22.25 22.67
CA LYS A 80 -30.28 22.86 21.34
C LYS A 80 -31.40 22.31 20.46
N PHE A 81 -32.08 21.23 20.85
CA PHE A 81 -33.19 20.72 20.07
C PHE A 81 -34.39 21.66 20.16
N GLY A 82 -35.04 21.89 19.02
CA GLY A 82 -36.31 22.61 18.98
C GLY A 82 -37.49 21.66 19.15
N ASP A 83 -38.67 22.24 19.42
CA ASP A 83 -39.94 21.51 19.67
C ASP A 83 -40.43 20.64 18.50
N HIS A 84 -39.78 20.70 17.34
CA HIS A 84 -40.09 19.93 16.14
C HIS A 84 -39.57 18.48 16.17
N LEU A 85 -38.67 18.13 17.10
CA LEU A 85 -38.18 16.76 17.24
C LEU A 85 -39.21 15.90 17.99
N SER A 86 -39.48 14.70 17.47
CA SER A 86 -40.33 13.73 18.16
C SER A 86 -39.70 13.28 19.47
N LYS A 87 -40.54 12.93 20.46
CA LYS A 87 -40.09 12.42 21.77
C LYS A 87 -39.09 11.28 21.63
N ASN A 88 -39.34 10.35 20.70
CA ASN A 88 -38.45 9.21 20.42
C ASN A 88 -37.07 9.67 19.91
N ALA A 89 -37.02 10.70 19.07
CA ALA A 89 -35.77 11.25 18.57
C ALA A 89 -34.97 11.93 19.70
N GLN A 90 -35.65 12.65 20.60
CA GLN A 90 -35.04 13.25 21.78
C GLN A 90 -34.51 12.18 22.75
N GLU A 91 -35.29 11.12 23.02
CA GLU A 91 -34.88 10.00 23.87
C GLU A 91 -33.71 9.21 23.27
N THR A 92 -33.70 9.03 21.94
CA THR A 92 -32.60 8.38 21.22
C THR A 92 -31.32 9.21 21.30
N ALA A 93 -31.41 10.54 21.20
CA ALA A 93 -30.26 11.42 21.36
C ALA A 93 -29.73 11.46 22.82
N MET A 94 -30.62 11.32 23.82
CA MET A 94 -30.24 11.20 25.23
C MET A 94 -29.66 9.82 25.59
N SER A 95 -29.97 8.80 24.79
CA SER A 95 -29.51 7.44 25.03
C SER A 95 -27.98 7.36 25.03
N ARG A 96 -27.46 6.35 25.73
CA ARG A 96 -26.02 6.09 25.74
C ARG A 96 -25.61 5.52 24.37
N PRO A 97 -24.48 5.98 23.79
CA PRO A 97 -23.93 5.34 22.61
C PRO A 97 -23.69 3.84 22.85
N TRP A 98 -23.93 3.03 21.83
CA TRP A 98 -23.70 1.60 21.88
C TRP A 98 -22.19 1.28 21.97
N PHE A 99 -21.76 0.57 23.00
CA PHE A 99 -20.36 0.18 23.22
C PHE A 99 -20.04 -1.28 22.86
N GLY A 100 -21.00 -2.02 22.30
CA GLY A 100 -20.89 -3.46 22.03
C GLY A 100 -21.70 -4.33 22.98
N ASP A 101 -21.87 -3.86 24.22
CA ASP A 101 -22.64 -4.55 25.25
C ASP A 101 -23.95 -3.78 25.57
N GLU A 102 -25.07 -4.51 25.66
CA GLU A 102 -26.36 -3.95 26.10
C GLU A 102 -26.27 -3.58 27.59
N HIS A 103 -26.71 -2.38 27.97
CA HIS A 103 -26.88 -2.04 29.38
C HIS A 103 -28.05 -2.84 29.97
N PHE A 104 -27.97 -3.27 31.23
CA PHE A 104 -28.99 -4.12 31.86
C PHE A 104 -30.41 -3.54 31.83
N THR A 105 -30.54 -2.21 31.78
CA THR A 105 -31.85 -1.55 31.65
C THR A 105 -32.44 -1.75 30.27
N ASP A 106 -31.61 -1.68 29.24
CA ASP A 106 -32.01 -1.84 27.84
C ASP A 106 -32.35 -3.30 27.54
N THR A 107 -31.57 -4.25 28.08
CA THR A 107 -31.89 -5.69 28.00
C THR A 107 -33.25 -5.98 28.63
N SER A 108 -33.52 -5.44 29.83
CA SER A 108 -34.79 -5.64 30.53
C SER A 108 -35.98 -5.03 29.76
N LEU A 109 -35.78 -3.85 29.15
CA LEU A 109 -36.79 -3.19 28.33
C LEU A 109 -37.07 -4.01 27.06
N ARG A 110 -36.03 -4.53 26.40
CA ARG A 110 -36.19 -5.43 25.25
C ARG A 110 -36.97 -6.69 25.61
N MET A 111 -36.66 -7.33 26.73
CA MET A 111 -37.39 -8.52 27.20
C MET A 111 -38.88 -8.22 27.48
N LEU A 112 -39.19 -7.04 28.01
CA LEU A 112 -40.58 -6.60 28.21
C LEU A 112 -41.29 -6.30 26.89
N MET A 113 -40.61 -5.65 25.94
CA MET A 113 -41.17 -5.31 24.63
C MET A 113 -41.38 -6.55 23.75
N ASP A 114 -40.44 -7.49 23.75
CA ASP A 114 -40.56 -8.77 23.06
C ASP A 114 -41.72 -9.59 23.64
N GLY A 115 -41.90 -9.58 24.97
CA GLY A 115 -43.05 -10.21 25.63
C GLY A 115 -44.42 -9.62 25.25
N LEU A 116 -44.45 -8.38 24.76
CA LEU A 116 -45.66 -7.71 24.28
C LEU A 116 -45.90 -7.91 22.77
N LYS A 117 -44.83 -8.18 21.99
CA LYS A 117 -44.83 -8.27 20.52
C LYS A 117 -45.58 -9.49 19.98
N ASP A 118 -45.62 -10.59 20.73
CA ASP A 118 -46.26 -11.83 20.28
C ASP A 118 -47.81 -11.83 20.36
N LYS A 119 -48.43 -10.75 20.87
CA LYS A 119 -49.90 -10.68 21.02
C LYS A 119 -50.66 -10.08 19.84
N GLY A 120 -49.98 -9.78 18.74
CA GLY A 120 -50.67 -9.53 17.48
C GLY A 120 -49.83 -8.79 16.45
N THR A 121 -49.56 -9.44 15.32
CA THR A 121 -49.73 -8.86 13.96
C THR A 121 -49.35 -9.87 12.88
N ASN A 122 -50.38 -10.24 12.09
CA ASN A 122 -50.46 -10.60 10.68
C ASN A 122 -49.21 -11.00 9.87
N LYS A 123 -49.39 -12.15 9.18
CA LYS A 123 -48.64 -12.66 8.02
C LYS A 123 -48.27 -11.56 7.02
N VAL A 124 -46.98 -11.39 6.76
CA VAL A 124 -46.46 -10.64 5.62
C VAL A 124 -46.31 -11.59 4.43
N ILE A 125 -46.98 -11.24 3.33
CA ILE A 125 -46.91 -11.90 2.03
C ILE A 125 -45.55 -11.60 1.40
N ALA A 126 -44.78 -12.64 1.05
CA ALA A 126 -43.54 -12.51 0.30
C ALA A 126 -43.85 -12.25 -1.18
N VAL A 127 -43.25 -11.21 -1.76
CA VAL A 127 -43.30 -10.89 -3.19
C VAL A 127 -41.92 -11.17 -3.79
N ASP A 128 -41.86 -12.15 -4.69
CA ASP A 128 -40.66 -12.52 -5.43
C ASP A 128 -40.39 -11.53 -6.59
N ASN A 129 -39.13 -11.12 -6.73
CA ASN A 129 -38.68 -10.10 -7.70
C ASN A 129 -38.64 -10.62 -9.15
N ILE A 130 -39.34 -9.93 -10.06
CA ILE A 130 -39.49 -10.26 -11.52
C ILE A 130 -38.37 -9.66 -12.40
N ALA A 131 -37.44 -8.89 -11.84
CA ALA A 131 -36.42 -8.21 -12.62
C ALA A 131 -35.18 -9.11 -12.81
N PHE A 132 -35.11 -9.85 -13.92
CA PHE A 132 -33.88 -10.16 -14.71
C PHE A 132 -34.11 -11.39 -15.62
N LYS A 133 -34.48 -11.14 -16.88
CA LYS A 133 -34.22 -12.08 -17.98
C LYS A 133 -33.65 -11.29 -19.17
N SER A 134 -32.35 -11.44 -19.42
CA SER A 134 -31.67 -10.88 -20.60
C SER A 134 -31.99 -11.73 -21.84
N LYS A 135 -32.61 -11.13 -22.85
CA LYS A 135 -32.68 -11.67 -24.21
C LYS A 135 -31.99 -10.67 -25.14
N THR A 136 -30.74 -10.93 -25.50
CA THR A 136 -30.04 -10.20 -26.58
C THR A 136 -29.80 -11.12 -27.77
N ASN A 137 -30.69 -10.97 -28.76
CA ASN A 137 -30.50 -11.00 -30.21
C ASN A 137 -29.32 -11.82 -30.80
N THR A 138 -29.63 -12.98 -31.38
CA THR A 138 -28.79 -13.71 -32.33
C THR A 138 -29.55 -14.02 -33.62
N THR A 139 -29.87 -13.00 -34.43
CA THR A 139 -30.32 -13.23 -35.81
C THR A 139 -29.84 -12.10 -36.72
N LYS A 140 -28.74 -12.32 -37.46
CA LYS A 140 -28.42 -11.60 -38.73
C LYS A 140 -27.12 -12.02 -39.45
N HIS A 141 -26.79 -13.31 -39.62
CA HIS A 141 -25.75 -13.71 -40.60
C HIS A 141 -26.10 -15.05 -41.27
N ALA A 142 -26.66 -14.99 -42.50
CA ALA A 142 -27.09 -16.19 -43.24
C ALA A 142 -26.29 -16.47 -44.53
N ARG A 143 -25.33 -15.62 -44.93
CA ARG A 143 -24.57 -15.77 -46.19
C ARG A 143 -23.08 -16.16 -46.04
N GLY A 144 -22.57 -16.39 -44.83
CA GLY A 144 -21.22 -16.92 -44.56
C GLY A 144 -21.19 -18.40 -44.12
N ARG A 145 -22.35 -19.03 -43.90
CA ARG A 145 -22.47 -20.26 -43.09
C ARG A 145 -21.62 -21.45 -43.54
N THR A 146 -21.35 -21.67 -44.82
CA THR A 146 -20.55 -22.84 -45.25
C THR A 146 -19.06 -22.60 -45.06
N ARG A 147 -18.58 -21.40 -45.42
CA ARG A 147 -17.20 -20.99 -45.21
C ARG A 147 -16.88 -20.88 -43.72
N ASP A 148 -17.72 -20.20 -42.95
CA ASP A 148 -17.55 -20.03 -41.50
C ASP A 148 -17.62 -21.39 -40.78
N ARG A 149 -18.42 -22.34 -41.27
CA ARG A 149 -18.45 -23.72 -40.73
C ARG A 149 -17.20 -24.51 -41.06
N LEU A 150 -16.64 -24.34 -42.26
CA LEU A 150 -15.40 -25.01 -42.66
C LEU A 150 -14.19 -24.42 -41.95
N GLU A 151 -14.12 -23.09 -41.82
CA GLU A 151 -13.12 -22.39 -41.02
C GLU A 151 -13.24 -22.80 -39.55
N ALA A 152 -14.44 -22.80 -38.97
CA ALA A 152 -14.65 -23.28 -37.61
C ALA A 152 -14.32 -24.78 -37.43
N ALA A 153 -14.60 -25.63 -38.42
CA ALA A 153 -14.24 -27.04 -38.37
C ALA A 153 -12.71 -27.23 -38.45
N GLN A 154 -12.04 -26.48 -39.31
CA GLN A 154 -10.58 -26.49 -39.43
C GLN A 154 -9.92 -25.98 -38.15
N ASP A 155 -10.41 -24.88 -37.59
CA ASP A 155 -9.96 -24.32 -36.32
C ASP A 155 -10.20 -25.29 -35.17
N ASN A 156 -11.35 -25.99 -35.13
CA ASN A 156 -11.63 -27.00 -34.12
C ASN A 156 -10.70 -28.23 -34.23
N VAL A 157 -10.31 -28.64 -35.45
CA VAL A 157 -9.35 -29.74 -35.66
C VAL A 157 -7.95 -29.32 -35.25
N ILE A 158 -7.54 -28.09 -35.58
CA ILE A 158 -6.26 -27.51 -35.14
C ILE A 158 -6.23 -27.41 -33.62
N ASN A 159 -7.31 -26.90 -33.02
CA ASN A 159 -7.46 -26.80 -31.57
C ASN A 159 -7.43 -28.18 -30.91
N TYR A 160 -8.08 -29.21 -31.46
CA TYR A 160 -8.02 -30.57 -30.93
C TYR A 160 -6.63 -31.19 -31.03
N LYS A 161 -5.90 -30.93 -32.12
CA LYS A 161 -4.51 -31.41 -32.27
C LYS A 161 -3.58 -30.73 -31.26
N ILE A 162 -3.72 -29.40 -31.11
CA ILE A 162 -2.99 -28.63 -30.11
C ILE A 162 -3.36 -29.07 -28.69
N ASP A 163 -4.64 -29.31 -28.40
CA ASP A 163 -5.13 -29.74 -27.09
C ASP A 163 -4.70 -31.17 -26.75
N ARG A 164 -4.65 -32.07 -27.74
CA ARG A 164 -4.11 -33.43 -27.58
C ARG A 164 -2.61 -33.43 -27.31
N ASP A 165 -1.85 -32.63 -28.05
CA ASP A 165 -0.40 -32.50 -27.85
C ASP A 165 -0.11 -31.83 -26.50
N LYS A 166 -0.85 -30.77 -26.15
CA LYS A 166 -0.81 -30.13 -24.83
C LYS A 166 -1.18 -31.10 -23.73
N LYS A 167 -2.23 -31.91 -23.87
CA LYS A 167 -2.62 -32.88 -22.84
C LYS A 167 -1.53 -33.92 -22.58
N SER A 168 -0.81 -34.34 -23.62
CA SER A 168 0.33 -35.26 -23.46
C SER A 168 1.55 -34.62 -22.79
N ILE A 169 1.72 -33.30 -22.96
CA ILE A 169 2.76 -32.50 -22.32
C ILE A 169 2.35 -32.15 -20.89
N ASP A 170 1.15 -31.63 -20.68
CA ASP A 170 0.52 -31.33 -19.39
C ASP A 170 0.40 -32.58 -18.51
N GLU A 171 0.14 -33.78 -19.03
CA GLU A 171 0.12 -35.01 -18.21
C GLU A 171 1.53 -35.38 -17.73
N LYS A 172 2.56 -35.16 -18.55
CA LYS A 172 3.97 -35.36 -18.17
C LYS A 172 4.44 -34.29 -17.21
N GLU A 173 4.22 -33.03 -17.54
CA GLU A 173 4.51 -31.88 -16.68
C GLU A 173 3.73 -31.96 -15.37
N ALA A 174 2.44 -32.34 -15.37
CA ALA A 174 1.66 -32.54 -14.14
C ALA A 174 2.15 -33.72 -13.32
N SER A 175 2.72 -34.77 -13.93
CA SER A 175 3.34 -35.87 -13.20
C SER A 175 4.67 -35.45 -12.56
N GLU A 176 5.48 -34.65 -13.26
CA GLU A 176 6.72 -34.06 -12.76
C GLU A 176 6.42 -33.00 -11.69
N PHE A 177 5.43 -32.13 -11.91
CA PHE A 177 4.92 -31.20 -10.92
C PHE A 177 4.34 -31.98 -9.74
N ARG A 178 3.56 -33.05 -9.93
CA ARG A 178 3.05 -33.84 -8.80
C ARG A 178 4.16 -34.52 -8.02
N ALA A 179 5.25 -34.94 -8.66
CA ALA A 179 6.45 -35.43 -7.98
C ALA A 179 7.15 -34.30 -7.20
N LEU A 180 7.38 -33.14 -7.82
CA LEU A 180 7.98 -31.96 -7.19
C LEU A 180 7.10 -31.36 -6.07
N TYR A 181 5.78 -31.43 -6.21
CA TYR A 181 4.81 -30.97 -5.20
C TYR A 181 4.62 -32.02 -4.10
N ALA A 182 4.74 -33.32 -4.37
CA ALA A 182 4.83 -34.34 -3.32
C ALA A 182 6.09 -34.12 -2.48
N GLU A 183 7.20 -33.74 -3.10
CA GLU A 183 8.41 -33.30 -2.40
C GLU A 183 8.23 -31.98 -1.66
N LYS A 184 7.44 -31.02 -2.16
CA LYS A 184 7.26 -29.69 -1.51
C LYS A 184 6.15 -29.60 -0.47
N PHE A 185 5.01 -30.27 -0.65
CA PHE A 185 3.76 -30.06 0.09
C PHE A 185 3.26 -31.24 0.92
N THR A 186 4.06 -32.29 1.10
CA THR A 186 3.83 -33.17 2.26
C THR A 186 4.06 -32.38 3.55
N PRO A 187 3.18 -32.52 4.56
CA PRO A 187 3.29 -31.79 5.81
C PRO A 187 4.67 -32.01 6.43
N VAL A 188 5.20 -30.97 7.07
CA VAL A 188 6.58 -30.74 7.52
C VAL A 188 7.12 -31.80 8.53
N GLY A 189 6.43 -32.94 8.70
CA GLY A 189 6.76 -34.01 9.63
C GLY A 189 6.84 -35.43 9.05
N SER A 190 6.78 -35.65 7.73
CA SER A 190 7.04 -36.99 7.18
C SER A 190 8.56 -37.30 7.22
N LEU A 191 8.94 -38.35 7.95
CA LEU A 191 10.34 -38.74 8.16
C LEU A 191 11.08 -39.06 6.85
N GLU A 192 10.36 -39.47 5.81
CA GLU A 192 10.92 -39.79 4.49
C GLU A 192 11.44 -38.55 3.75
N LYS A 193 10.76 -37.40 3.88
CA LYS A 193 11.23 -36.14 3.30
C LYS A 193 12.45 -35.57 4.04
N LEU A 194 12.51 -35.75 5.36
CA LEU A 194 13.72 -35.43 6.12
C LEU A 194 14.89 -36.32 5.73
N ARG A 195 14.64 -37.60 5.43
CA ARG A 195 15.66 -38.52 4.89
C ARG A 195 16.13 -38.09 3.51
N SER A 196 15.23 -37.81 2.55
CA SER A 196 15.68 -37.39 1.19
C SER A 196 16.41 -36.05 1.20
N LEU A 197 15.99 -35.09 2.04
CA LEU A 197 16.69 -33.82 2.20
C LEU A 197 18.06 -34.01 2.87
N ALA A 198 18.15 -34.91 3.86
CA ALA A 198 19.40 -35.27 4.47
C ALA A 198 20.33 -35.93 3.45
N ASP A 199 19.84 -36.87 2.64
CA ASP A 199 20.61 -37.57 1.61
C ASP A 199 21.11 -36.60 0.54
N PHE A 200 20.27 -35.68 0.07
CA PHE A 200 20.67 -34.62 -0.86
C PHE A 200 21.78 -33.73 -0.28
N ARG A 201 21.66 -33.38 1.02
CA ARG A 201 22.65 -32.55 1.70
C ARG A 201 23.95 -33.32 1.98
N ILE A 202 23.85 -34.63 2.25
CA ILE A 202 25.00 -35.53 2.35
C ILE A 202 25.72 -35.57 1.00
N GLU A 203 25.01 -35.79 -0.11
CA GLU A 203 25.60 -35.78 -1.46
C GLU A 203 26.23 -34.43 -1.82
N GLU A 204 25.58 -33.31 -1.54
CA GLU A 204 26.13 -31.97 -1.78
C GLU A 204 27.45 -31.77 -0.99
N SER A 205 27.48 -32.24 0.26
CA SER A 205 28.66 -32.15 1.13
C SER A 205 29.77 -33.14 0.71
N MET A 206 29.42 -34.31 0.17
CA MET A 206 30.35 -35.24 -0.48
C MET A 206 30.96 -34.62 -1.73
N LYS A 207 30.16 -33.96 -2.58
CA LYS A 207 30.62 -33.25 -3.79
C LYS A 207 31.56 -32.10 -3.46
N LYS A 208 31.27 -31.34 -2.39
CA LYS A 208 32.18 -30.29 -1.86
C LYS A 208 33.46 -30.87 -1.26
N GLY A 209 33.49 -32.16 -0.94
CA GLY A 209 34.64 -32.83 -0.35
C GLY A 209 34.78 -32.63 1.16
N GLU A 210 33.73 -32.19 1.86
CA GLU A 210 33.75 -31.94 3.31
C GLU A 210 34.05 -33.22 4.10
N PHE A 211 33.56 -34.37 3.63
CA PHE A 211 33.82 -35.68 4.23
C PHE A 211 35.26 -36.20 4.05
N LYS A 212 36.08 -35.60 3.17
CA LYS A 212 37.50 -35.96 3.06
C LYS A 212 38.29 -35.60 4.34
N SER A 213 37.75 -34.70 5.16
CA SER A 213 38.30 -34.33 6.47
C SER A 213 37.97 -35.35 7.59
N ALA A 214 37.00 -36.25 7.36
CA ALA A 214 36.50 -37.21 8.37
C ALA A 214 37.42 -38.42 8.61
N HIS A 215 38.49 -38.59 7.83
CA HIS A 215 39.47 -39.66 8.02
C HIS A 215 40.32 -39.49 9.31
N LYS A 216 40.21 -38.34 10.00
CA LYS A 216 40.80 -38.16 11.34
C LYS A 216 39.85 -38.77 12.39
N LEU A 217 40.35 -39.77 13.13
CA LEU A 217 39.65 -40.45 14.23
C LEU A 217 39.21 -39.51 15.37
N HIS A 218 39.82 -38.33 15.47
CA HIS A 218 39.47 -37.31 16.45
C HIS A 218 38.81 -36.13 15.75
N GLY A 219 37.73 -35.60 16.35
CA GLY A 219 37.03 -34.42 15.83
C GLY A 219 37.99 -33.25 15.59
N SER A 220 37.83 -32.58 14.45
CA SER A 220 38.51 -31.32 14.18
C SER A 220 37.94 -30.24 15.11
N LYS A 221 38.78 -29.30 15.54
CA LYS A 221 38.28 -28.12 16.26
C LYS A 221 37.28 -27.42 15.34
N LEU A 222 36.04 -27.24 15.82
CA LEU A 222 35.05 -26.44 15.11
C LEU A 222 35.69 -25.08 14.82
N SER A 223 35.62 -24.60 13.58
CA SER A 223 36.02 -23.24 13.23
C SER A 223 35.01 -22.26 13.82
N THR A 224 35.04 -22.10 15.13
CA THR A 224 34.34 -21.01 15.79
C THR A 224 35.14 -19.76 15.49
N SER A 225 34.72 -19.03 14.44
CA SER A 225 35.16 -17.66 14.26
C SER A 225 34.86 -16.94 15.58
N GLN A 226 35.89 -16.37 16.20
CA GLN A 226 35.66 -15.54 17.38
C GLN A 226 34.77 -14.38 16.92
N PRO A 227 33.65 -14.12 17.61
CA PRO A 227 32.79 -13.01 17.22
C PRO A 227 33.60 -11.72 17.28
N ALA A 228 33.33 -10.81 16.37
CA ALA A 228 33.90 -9.47 16.48
C ALA A 228 33.53 -8.89 17.87
N PRO A 229 34.44 -8.19 18.57
CA PRO A 229 34.23 -7.79 19.97
C PRO A 229 32.97 -6.95 20.22
N TYR A 230 32.44 -6.33 19.16
CA TYR A 230 31.29 -5.42 19.14
C TYR A 230 30.00 -6.07 18.62
N VAL A 231 30.04 -7.35 18.20
CA VAL A 231 28.84 -8.09 17.79
C VAL A 231 28.52 -9.09 18.87
N GLU A 232 27.27 -9.08 19.34
CA GLU A 232 26.81 -10.04 20.34
C GLU A 232 26.98 -11.47 19.84
N ARG A 233 27.38 -12.39 20.75
CA ARG A 233 27.65 -13.80 20.39
C ARG A 233 26.41 -14.47 19.76
N THR A 234 25.22 -14.09 20.21
CA THR A 234 23.93 -14.56 19.67
C THR A 234 23.70 -14.04 18.25
N GLU A 235 23.90 -12.75 18.00
CA GLU A 235 23.76 -12.12 16.68
C GLU A 235 24.73 -12.73 15.67
N HIS A 236 26.00 -12.91 16.07
CA HIS A 236 27.00 -13.57 15.25
C HIS A 236 26.55 -14.99 14.87
N HIS A 237 26.09 -15.77 15.84
CA HIS A 237 25.63 -17.14 15.58
C HIS A 237 24.40 -17.19 14.67
N LEU A 238 23.46 -16.25 14.86
CA LEU A 238 22.25 -16.17 14.05
C LEU A 238 22.59 -15.76 12.61
N ASN A 239 23.47 -14.78 12.42
CA ASN A 239 23.98 -14.39 11.10
C ASN A 239 24.74 -15.54 10.42
N ASP A 240 25.54 -16.31 11.17
CA ASP A 240 26.21 -17.50 10.66
C ASP A 240 25.21 -18.58 10.22
N ILE A 241 24.15 -18.82 10.99
CA ILE A 241 23.08 -19.75 10.62
C ILE A 241 22.42 -19.29 9.31
N MET A 242 22.08 -18.00 9.22
CA MET A 242 21.45 -17.42 8.02
C MET A 242 22.35 -17.57 6.79
N ALA A 243 23.64 -17.27 6.92
CA ALA A 243 24.62 -17.43 5.85
C ALA A 243 24.78 -18.91 5.42
N ARG A 244 24.87 -19.83 6.39
CA ARG A 244 24.97 -21.28 6.12
C ARG A 244 23.71 -21.84 5.45
N GLN A 245 22.55 -21.33 5.81
CA GLN A 245 21.26 -21.73 5.23
C GLN A 245 20.96 -21.01 3.91
N LYS A 246 21.77 -20.01 3.51
CA LYS A 246 21.52 -19.12 2.36
C LYS A 246 20.14 -18.47 2.43
N VAL A 247 19.71 -18.11 3.64
CA VAL A 247 18.41 -17.46 3.90
C VAL A 247 18.62 -15.98 4.13
N THR A 248 17.92 -15.17 3.36
CA THR A 248 17.93 -13.71 3.48
C THR A 248 16.82 -13.28 4.46
N PRO A 249 17.02 -12.25 5.31
CA PRO A 249 15.92 -11.71 6.09
C PRO A 249 14.75 -11.29 5.20
N PRO A 250 13.48 -11.48 5.63
CA PRO A 250 12.30 -11.15 4.83
C PRO A 250 12.26 -9.71 4.31
N TRP A 251 12.78 -8.76 5.10
CA TRP A 251 12.81 -7.36 4.70
C TRP A 251 13.80 -7.10 3.56
N ILE A 252 14.89 -7.86 3.43
CA ILE A 252 15.85 -7.70 2.31
C ILE A 252 15.23 -8.17 0.99
N ASP A 253 14.49 -9.29 1.02
CA ASP A 253 13.77 -9.75 -0.18
C ASP A 253 12.74 -8.69 -0.62
N LYS A 254 12.00 -8.13 0.36
CA LYS A 254 11.07 -7.03 0.14
C LYS A 254 11.79 -5.76 -0.35
N GLN A 255 13.00 -5.49 0.13
CA GLN A 255 13.81 -4.33 -0.26
C GLN A 255 14.08 -4.32 -1.76
N SER A 256 14.46 -5.48 -2.32
CA SER A 256 14.69 -5.63 -3.75
C SER A 256 13.42 -5.34 -4.56
N SER A 257 12.30 -5.92 -4.14
CA SER A 257 10.99 -5.66 -4.77
C SER A 257 10.62 -4.18 -4.75
N VAL A 258 10.72 -3.52 -3.59
CA VAL A 258 10.40 -2.09 -3.44
C VAL A 258 11.31 -1.22 -4.31
N ASN A 259 12.61 -1.53 -4.38
CA ASN A 259 13.54 -0.79 -5.23
C ASN A 259 13.21 -0.96 -6.73
N CYS A 260 12.90 -2.19 -7.16
CA CYS A 260 12.42 -2.47 -8.52
C CYS A 260 11.13 -1.71 -8.83
N ASP A 261 10.18 -1.68 -7.90
CA ASP A 261 8.91 -0.96 -8.10
C ASP A 261 9.12 0.56 -8.18
N ILE A 262 10.04 1.13 -7.38
CA ILE A 262 10.44 2.55 -7.47
C ILE A 262 11.07 2.84 -8.84
N GLN A 263 11.98 1.98 -9.31
CA GLN A 263 12.62 2.14 -10.62
C GLN A 263 11.59 2.05 -11.75
N ARG A 264 10.70 1.06 -11.70
CA ARG A 264 9.62 0.88 -12.68
C ARG A 264 8.67 2.09 -12.69
N LEU A 265 8.31 2.63 -11.53
CA LEU A 265 7.47 3.82 -11.44
C LEU A 265 8.15 5.02 -12.10
N ARG A 266 9.43 5.25 -11.80
CA ARG A 266 10.21 6.36 -12.36
C ARG A 266 10.39 6.23 -13.87
N ALA A 267 10.68 5.03 -14.35
CA ALA A 267 10.76 4.73 -15.78
C ALA A 267 9.41 5.02 -16.46
N ALA A 268 8.30 4.56 -15.89
CA ALA A 268 6.96 4.82 -16.43
C ALA A 268 6.59 6.31 -16.44
N PHE A 269 7.05 7.08 -15.44
CA PHE A 269 6.83 8.53 -15.42
C PHE A 269 7.65 9.21 -16.51
N ALA A 270 8.94 8.87 -16.63
CA ALA A 270 9.82 9.39 -17.67
C ALA A 270 9.28 9.06 -19.08
N GLU A 271 8.91 7.81 -19.34
CA GLU A 271 8.33 7.37 -20.61
C GLU A 271 7.06 8.15 -20.96
N SER A 272 6.14 8.30 -20.02
CA SER A 272 4.90 9.06 -20.26
C SER A 272 5.17 10.55 -20.55
N TYR A 273 6.18 11.14 -19.91
CA TYR A 273 6.57 12.52 -20.18
C TYR A 273 7.28 12.64 -21.55
N HIS A 274 8.13 11.67 -21.90
CA HIS A 274 8.80 11.63 -23.20
C HIS A 274 7.79 11.51 -24.36
N GLN A 275 6.73 10.72 -24.19
CA GLN A 275 5.65 10.61 -25.18
C GLN A 275 4.94 11.95 -25.42
N GLU A 276 4.62 12.70 -24.36
CA GLU A 276 4.05 14.05 -24.48
C GLU A 276 5.04 15.04 -25.09
N LEU A 277 6.33 14.93 -24.75
CA LEU A 277 7.38 15.76 -25.33
C LEU A 277 7.47 15.51 -26.84
N VAL A 278 7.50 14.25 -27.27
CA VAL A 278 7.50 13.86 -28.69
C VAL A 278 6.25 14.37 -29.39
N SER A 279 5.07 14.27 -28.77
CA SER A 279 3.81 14.82 -29.30
C SER A 279 3.89 16.34 -29.54
N GLU A 280 4.45 17.10 -28.59
CA GLU A 280 4.68 18.54 -28.76
C GLU A 280 5.73 18.85 -29.85
N MET A 281 6.77 18.02 -29.99
CA MET A 281 7.75 18.17 -31.08
C MET A 281 7.11 17.91 -32.45
N HIS A 282 6.19 16.95 -32.53
CA HIS A 282 5.39 16.69 -33.72
C HIS A 282 4.48 17.86 -34.07
N ALA A 283 3.77 18.41 -33.09
CA ALA A 283 2.88 19.56 -33.28
C ALA A 283 3.64 20.79 -33.81
N ARG A 284 4.93 20.92 -33.44
CA ARG A 284 5.81 21.99 -33.93
C ARG A 284 6.60 21.63 -35.20
N HIS A 285 6.33 20.48 -35.81
CA HIS A 285 6.98 19.99 -37.04
C HIS A 285 8.51 19.92 -36.98
N MET A 286 9.10 19.68 -35.80
CA MET A 286 10.56 19.65 -35.61
C MET A 286 11.27 18.54 -36.39
N PHE A 287 10.56 17.46 -36.71
CA PHE A 287 11.11 16.27 -37.36
C PHE A 287 11.12 16.34 -38.91
N ASN A 288 10.57 17.40 -39.51
CA ASN A 288 10.51 17.55 -40.96
C ASN A 288 11.78 18.20 -41.55
N ILE A 289 12.70 18.65 -40.69
CA ILE A 289 13.92 19.37 -41.09
C ILE A 289 14.95 18.37 -41.63
N THR A 290 15.32 18.52 -42.91
CA THR A 290 16.31 17.69 -43.63
C THR A 290 17.76 18.06 -43.32
N THR A 291 18.03 19.15 -42.60
CA THR A 291 19.38 19.66 -42.34
C THR A 291 19.91 19.15 -40.99
N ARG A 292 20.95 18.33 -41.06
CA ARG A 292 21.53 17.56 -39.94
C ARG A 292 22.47 18.37 -39.04
N ASP A 293 22.87 19.57 -39.45
CA ASP A 293 24.03 20.27 -38.86
C ASP A 293 23.67 21.49 -37.98
N ASN A 294 22.40 21.93 -37.96
CA ASN A 294 21.93 23.10 -37.17
C ASN A 294 20.82 22.76 -36.15
N THR A 295 20.55 21.48 -35.91
CA THR A 295 19.41 21.00 -35.11
C THR A 295 19.69 21.02 -33.62
N GLU A 296 20.87 20.59 -33.17
CA GLU A 296 21.19 20.45 -31.74
C GLU A 296 21.21 21.80 -31.01
N ALA A 297 21.90 22.81 -31.56
CA ALA A 297 21.94 24.15 -30.96
C ALA A 297 20.58 24.88 -30.98
N ARG A 298 19.74 24.64 -32.01
CA ARG A 298 18.37 25.16 -32.07
C ARG A 298 17.43 24.43 -31.10
N LEU A 299 17.65 23.14 -30.90
CA LEU A 299 16.92 22.33 -29.92
C LEU A 299 17.19 22.81 -28.51
N GLU A 300 18.44 23.09 -28.13
CA GLU A 300 18.76 23.58 -26.78
C GLU A 300 18.11 24.94 -26.45
N LEU A 301 18.11 25.88 -27.41
CA LEU A 301 17.49 27.19 -27.21
C LEU A 301 15.95 27.13 -27.11
N ALA A 302 15.33 26.24 -27.90
CA ALA A 302 13.88 25.99 -27.88
C ALA A 302 13.43 25.02 -26.77
N ALA A 303 14.36 24.24 -26.20
CA ALA A 303 14.09 23.16 -25.25
C ALA A 303 13.43 23.69 -23.98
N THR A 304 13.89 24.81 -23.44
CA THR A 304 13.39 25.32 -22.16
C THR A 304 11.91 25.72 -22.22
N GLY A 305 11.48 26.34 -23.31
CA GLY A 305 10.08 26.70 -23.54
C GLY A 305 9.21 25.48 -23.86
N LEU A 306 9.72 24.58 -24.71
CA LEU A 306 9.06 23.32 -25.08
C LEU A 306 8.84 22.41 -23.86
N MET A 307 9.88 22.18 -23.06
CA MET A 307 9.83 21.34 -21.86
C MET A 307 8.80 21.86 -20.88
N LYS A 308 8.77 23.18 -20.62
CA LYS A 308 7.80 23.80 -19.72
C LYS A 308 6.36 23.59 -20.21
N SER A 309 6.09 23.84 -21.50
CA SER A 309 4.74 23.65 -22.06
C SER A 309 4.30 22.19 -22.11
N ALA A 310 5.21 21.27 -22.47
CA ALA A 310 4.92 19.84 -22.47
C ALA A 310 4.67 19.33 -21.04
N PHE A 311 5.47 19.80 -20.09
CA PHE A 311 5.37 19.39 -18.70
C PHE A 311 4.08 19.88 -18.03
N THR A 312 3.63 21.11 -18.30
CA THR A 312 2.35 21.59 -17.75
C THR A 312 1.17 20.77 -18.28
N LYS A 313 1.12 20.49 -19.59
CA LYS A 313 0.11 19.63 -20.19
C LYS A 313 0.13 18.22 -19.60
N TRP A 314 1.29 17.56 -19.63
CA TRP A 314 1.48 16.22 -19.06
C TRP A 314 1.09 16.17 -17.58
N LYS A 315 1.54 17.14 -16.77
CA LYS A 315 1.24 17.20 -15.33
C LYS A 315 -0.27 17.26 -15.07
N THR A 316 -1.02 18.04 -15.86
CA THR A 316 -2.48 18.12 -15.69
C THR A 316 -3.19 16.81 -16.01
N GLY A 317 -2.84 16.15 -17.11
CA GLY A 317 -3.44 14.86 -17.50
C GLY A 317 -3.00 13.69 -16.61
N TYR A 318 -1.74 13.66 -16.19
CA TYR A 318 -1.14 12.53 -15.50
C TYR A 318 -1.24 12.57 -13.97
N SER A 319 -1.63 13.72 -13.37
CA SER A 319 -1.72 13.92 -11.92
C SER A 319 -2.51 12.83 -11.18
N ASN A 320 -3.68 12.44 -11.70
CA ASN A 320 -4.53 11.45 -11.06
C ASN A 320 -3.90 10.04 -11.11
N VAL A 321 -3.31 9.68 -12.25
CA VAL A 321 -2.61 8.41 -12.44
C VAL A 321 -1.36 8.34 -11.53
N ALA A 322 -0.60 9.44 -11.46
CA ALA A 322 0.58 9.54 -10.61
C ALA A 322 0.22 9.38 -9.13
N LYS A 323 -0.84 10.06 -8.64
CA LYS A 323 -1.34 9.91 -7.26
C LYS A 323 -1.70 8.46 -6.94
N ALA A 324 -2.45 7.79 -7.82
CA ALA A 324 -2.84 6.40 -7.63
C ALA A 324 -1.61 5.46 -7.55
N LYS A 325 -0.69 5.58 -8.52
CA LYS A 325 0.55 4.76 -8.55
C LYS A 325 1.43 4.98 -7.32
N ILE A 326 1.61 6.24 -6.91
CA ILE A 326 2.41 6.59 -5.73
C ILE A 326 1.75 6.08 -4.46
N ASN A 327 0.42 6.16 -4.32
CA ASN A 327 -0.28 5.62 -3.16
C ASN A 327 -0.10 4.09 -3.04
N THR A 328 -0.22 3.36 -4.14
CA THR A 328 0.03 1.91 -4.17
C THR A 328 1.46 1.59 -3.73
N LEU A 329 2.45 2.34 -4.22
CA LEU A 329 3.84 2.13 -3.85
C LEU A 329 4.14 2.54 -2.40
N ASN A 330 3.56 3.64 -1.91
CA ASN A 330 3.66 4.07 -0.52
C ASN A 330 3.07 3.01 0.45
N ASN A 331 2.01 2.31 0.05
CA ASN A 331 1.49 1.17 0.83
C ASN A 331 2.49 0.01 0.88
N SER A 332 3.15 -0.33 -0.24
CA SER A 332 4.22 -1.33 -0.27
C SER A 332 5.41 -0.91 0.61
N MET A 333 5.85 0.35 0.51
CA MET A 333 6.92 0.91 1.34
C MET A 333 6.57 0.93 2.83
N ARG A 334 5.30 1.16 3.20
CA ARG A 334 4.85 1.04 4.59
C ARG A 334 5.04 -0.38 5.12
N SER A 335 4.67 -1.39 4.33
CA SER A 335 4.85 -2.79 4.71
C SER A 335 6.34 -3.16 4.86
N TYR A 336 7.20 -2.60 4.01
CA TYR A 336 8.65 -2.74 4.11
C TYR A 336 9.21 -2.07 5.36
N ASN A 337 8.85 -0.81 5.62
CA ASN A 337 9.36 -0.04 6.76
C ASN A 337 8.98 -0.66 8.11
N LEU A 338 7.84 -1.35 8.19
CA LEU A 338 7.42 -2.08 9.40
C LEU A 338 8.37 -3.26 9.71
N GLN A 339 8.96 -3.87 8.67
CA GLN A 339 9.84 -5.03 8.80
C GLN A 339 11.32 -4.64 8.85
N ALA A 340 11.67 -3.48 8.31
CA ALA A 340 13.04 -3.05 8.10
C ALA A 340 13.62 -2.30 9.32
N PRO A 341 14.91 -2.49 9.64
CA PRO A 341 15.59 -1.69 10.66
C PRO A 341 15.63 -0.21 10.27
N LEU A 342 15.66 0.67 11.27
CA LEU A 342 15.56 2.14 11.11
C LEU A 342 16.52 2.73 10.06
N SER A 343 17.73 2.17 9.94
CA SER A 343 18.74 2.64 8.98
C SER A 343 18.38 2.37 7.52
N THR A 344 17.56 1.36 7.23
CA THR A 344 17.22 0.95 5.86
C THR A 344 15.80 1.35 5.44
N GLN A 345 15.01 1.90 6.36
CA GLN A 345 13.66 2.40 6.07
C GLN A 345 13.66 3.45 4.96
N LYS A 346 12.63 3.42 4.11
CA LYS A 346 12.44 4.33 2.97
C LYS A 346 11.49 5.45 3.32
N LEU A 347 11.78 6.65 2.82
CA LEU A 347 10.86 7.78 2.90
C LEU A 347 9.73 7.62 1.87
N TYR A 348 8.53 8.06 2.24
CA TYR A 348 7.40 8.07 1.32
C TYR A 348 7.63 8.99 0.12
N LEU A 349 7.13 8.58 -1.03
CA LEU A 349 7.21 9.35 -2.26
C LEU A 349 6.11 10.41 -2.28
N LEU A 350 6.49 11.60 -2.73
CA LEU A 350 5.59 12.72 -2.94
C LEU A 350 5.48 12.99 -4.44
N VAL A 351 4.24 13.19 -4.90
CA VAL A 351 3.91 13.43 -6.31
C VAL A 351 4.72 14.59 -6.88
N ASP A 352 4.76 15.72 -6.17
CA ASP A 352 5.48 16.91 -6.64
C ASP A 352 7.00 16.70 -6.71
N ARG A 353 7.58 15.90 -5.82
CA ARG A 353 9.01 15.59 -5.85
C ARG A 353 9.35 14.70 -7.04
N GLU A 354 8.53 13.70 -7.32
CA GLU A 354 8.75 12.83 -8.47
C GLU A 354 8.51 13.58 -9.79
N PHE A 355 7.57 14.51 -9.85
CA PHE A 355 7.41 15.41 -11.00
C PHE A 355 8.62 16.33 -11.22
N LYS A 356 9.17 16.93 -10.17
CA LYS A 356 10.42 17.71 -10.27
C LYS A 356 11.58 16.85 -10.74
N ARG A 357 11.72 15.64 -10.17
CA ARG A 357 12.74 14.68 -10.57
C ARG A 357 12.67 14.36 -12.06
N VAL A 358 11.47 14.09 -12.59
CA VAL A 358 11.27 13.80 -14.02
C VAL A 358 11.73 14.99 -14.86
N PHE A 359 11.25 16.19 -14.52
CA PHE A 359 11.61 17.42 -15.23
C PHE A 359 13.12 17.68 -15.27
N GLU A 360 13.82 17.47 -14.14
CA GLU A 360 15.27 17.66 -14.03
C GLU A 360 16.07 16.53 -14.72
N SER A 361 15.55 15.31 -14.74
CA SER A 361 16.24 14.14 -15.29
C SER A 361 16.14 14.02 -16.81
N THR A 362 15.13 14.64 -17.43
CA THR A 362 14.87 14.49 -18.86
C THR A 362 15.81 15.35 -19.69
N ASP A 363 16.52 14.70 -20.60
CA ASP A 363 17.37 15.33 -21.60
C ASP A 363 16.66 15.33 -22.97
N VAL A 364 16.31 16.52 -23.46
CA VAL A 364 15.55 16.70 -24.70
C VAL A 364 16.32 16.20 -25.92
N VAL A 365 17.65 16.35 -25.92
CA VAL A 365 18.50 15.98 -27.05
C VAL A 365 18.47 14.46 -27.21
N LYS A 366 18.60 13.72 -26.10
CA LYS A 366 18.51 12.25 -26.12
C LYS A 366 17.15 11.78 -26.58
N VAL A 367 16.06 12.36 -26.06
CA VAL A 367 14.70 12.00 -26.49
C VAL A 367 14.50 12.23 -27.99
N PHE A 368 15.03 13.33 -28.53
CA PHE A 368 14.99 13.61 -29.96
C PHE A 368 15.80 12.61 -30.79
N GLN A 369 17.02 12.27 -30.35
CA GLN A 369 17.89 11.30 -31.02
C GLN A 369 17.25 9.90 -31.03
N ASP A 370 16.69 9.46 -29.90
CA ASP A 370 15.99 8.18 -29.79
C ASP A 370 14.80 8.10 -30.75
N GLU A 371 13.99 9.17 -30.82
CA GLU A 371 12.84 9.27 -31.73
C GLU A 371 13.27 9.29 -33.21
N MET A 372 14.37 9.97 -33.53
CA MET A 372 14.94 9.97 -34.88
C MET A 372 15.48 8.59 -35.28
N ALA A 373 16.12 7.86 -34.36
CA ALA A 373 16.60 6.51 -34.58
C ALA A 373 15.44 5.52 -34.82
N LEU A 374 14.36 5.64 -34.04
CA LEU A 374 13.13 4.85 -34.25
C LEU A 374 12.54 5.07 -35.64
N ARG A 375 12.52 6.32 -36.13
CA ARG A 375 12.03 6.63 -37.49
C ARG A 375 12.92 6.11 -38.60
N GLN A 376 14.24 6.11 -38.39
CA GLN A 376 15.18 5.53 -39.34
C GLN A 376 14.95 4.02 -39.46
N ARG A 377 14.87 3.31 -38.33
CA ARG A 377 14.54 1.87 -38.30
C ARG A 377 13.20 1.58 -38.97
N ALA A 378 12.16 2.37 -38.69
CA ALA A 378 10.86 2.19 -39.33
C ALA A 378 10.89 2.42 -40.85
N LYS A 379 11.73 3.35 -41.34
CA LYS A 379 11.96 3.55 -42.78
C LYS A 379 12.71 2.37 -43.40
N GLU A 380 13.74 1.87 -42.74
CA GLU A 380 14.50 0.69 -43.18
C GLU A 380 13.60 -0.54 -43.27
N GLU A 381 12.79 -0.81 -42.24
CA GLU A 381 11.79 -1.88 -42.23
C GLU A 381 10.77 -1.72 -43.38
N TYR A 382 10.29 -0.50 -43.62
CA TYR A 382 9.40 -0.22 -44.74
C TYR A 382 10.06 -0.46 -46.11
N ASP A 383 11.28 0.00 -46.29
CA ASP A 383 12.04 -0.15 -47.54
C ASP A 383 12.39 -1.63 -47.80
N ASP A 384 12.73 -2.38 -46.76
CA ASP A 384 13.00 -3.81 -46.85
C ASP A 384 11.73 -4.62 -47.13
N ALA A 385 10.59 -4.27 -46.51
CA ALA A 385 9.29 -4.83 -46.85
C ALA A 385 8.91 -4.54 -48.31
N LYS A 386 9.17 -3.32 -48.80
CA LYS A 386 8.94 -2.91 -50.19
C LYS A 386 9.84 -3.65 -51.18
N LYS A 387 11.11 -3.87 -50.85
CA LYS A 387 12.04 -4.72 -51.64
C LYS A 387 11.57 -6.16 -51.66
N ALA A 388 11.15 -6.72 -50.53
CA ALA A 388 10.64 -8.09 -50.42
C ALA A 388 9.39 -8.30 -51.30
N LEU A 389 8.45 -7.35 -51.31
CA LEU A 389 7.30 -7.35 -52.22
C LEU A 389 7.70 -7.33 -53.70
N ARG A 390 8.70 -6.52 -54.07
CA ARG A 390 9.24 -6.46 -55.45
C ARG A 390 9.90 -7.77 -55.86
N HIS A 391 10.69 -8.41 -55.00
CA HIS A 391 11.38 -9.67 -55.30
C HIS A 391 10.45 -10.89 -55.22
N GLY A 392 9.43 -10.89 -54.35
CA GLY A 392 8.39 -11.93 -54.27
C GLY A 392 7.47 -11.93 -55.50
N SER A 393 7.15 -10.75 -56.03
CA SER A 393 6.39 -10.56 -57.28
C SER A 393 7.12 -11.11 -58.53
N LEU A 394 8.45 -11.21 -58.51
CA LEU A 394 9.21 -11.79 -59.64
C LEU A 394 9.44 -13.30 -59.54
N LYS A 395 9.12 -13.95 -58.41
CA LYS A 395 9.29 -15.40 -58.23
C LYS A 395 8.12 -16.22 -58.79
N TRP A 396 6.88 -15.75 -58.63
CA TRP A 396 5.70 -16.45 -59.18
C TRP A 396 5.61 -16.41 -60.72
N ILE A 397 6.14 -15.34 -61.34
CA ILE A 397 6.20 -15.22 -62.81
C ILE A 397 7.26 -16.18 -63.40
N LYS A 398 8.32 -16.51 -62.65
CA LYS A 398 9.34 -17.48 -63.11
C LYS A 398 8.90 -18.93 -62.96
N SER A 399 8.02 -19.26 -62.00
CA SER A 399 7.47 -20.62 -61.87
C SER A 399 6.39 -20.93 -62.91
N TRP A 400 5.76 -19.92 -63.51
CA TRP A 400 4.78 -20.09 -64.60
C TRP A 400 5.40 -20.23 -66.00
N ARG A 401 6.71 -20.03 -66.17
CA ARG A 401 7.42 -20.25 -67.44
C ARG A 401 8.01 -21.66 -67.59
N LEU A 402 7.76 -22.53 -66.63
CA LEU A 402 8.29 -23.90 -66.54
C LEU A 402 7.19 -24.97 -66.55
N TRP A 403 5.96 -24.60 -66.90
CA TRP A 403 4.83 -25.51 -67.15
C TRP A 403 4.31 -25.34 -68.57
#